data_AF-A0A6J4WUJ0-F1
#
_entry.id   AF-A0A6J4WUJ0-F1
#
_cell.length_a   1.000
_cell.length_b   1.000
_cell.length_c   1.000
_cell.angle_alpha   90.00
_cell.angle_beta   90.00
_cell.angle_gamma   90.00
#
_symmetry.space_group_name_H-M   'P 1'
#
loop_
_entity.id
_entity.type
_entity.pdbx_description
1 polymer ?
#
loop_
_entity_poly.entity_id
_entity_poly.type
_entity_poly.pdbx_seq_one_letter_code
_entity_poly.pdbx_strand_id
1 'polypeptide(L)'
;MAIEELDGMNGAVYSIRSIQSSKKITIAYTGKDPVTGELKTQDNTVEGPLMVFITTTQVDIDGETASRFVFISIDESEEMTKKILTKQRQSQTMEGMINKLKAGQIIKKHQNANRLLKPLCVFNHYADLLTFTSKSLRARRDHTKYLNLILAIAYLFQYQRKSRTIAAKPLNTSASLWTISKRPTELPMKFLAGPWTS
;
A
#
# COMPACT_ATOMS: atom_id res chain seq x y z
N MET A 1 -7.29 8.99 0.99
CA MET A 1 -8.49 9.35 1.77
C MET A 1 -8.14 9.07 3.23
N ALA A 2 -8.37 10.02 4.14
CA ALA A 2 -8.19 9.81 5.57
C ALA A 2 -9.57 9.80 6.22
N ILE A 3 -9.85 8.80 7.06
CA ILE A 3 -11.11 8.64 7.75
C ILE A 3 -10.82 8.69 9.25
N GLU A 4 -11.48 9.62 9.95
CA GLU A 4 -11.02 10.09 11.27
C GLU A 4 -11.37 9.18 12.45
N GLU A 5 -12.34 8.26 12.36
CA GLU A 5 -12.66 7.36 13.48
C GLU A 5 -13.24 6.01 13.03
N LEU A 6 -12.60 4.90 13.43
CA LEU A 6 -13.05 3.54 13.12
C LEU A 6 -14.38 3.18 13.82
N ASP A 7 -14.65 3.69 15.02
CA ASP A 7 -15.80 3.28 15.85
C ASP A 7 -17.14 3.84 15.34
N GLY A 8 -17.11 5.04 14.74
CA GLY A 8 -18.27 5.63 14.07
C GLY A 8 -18.60 4.97 12.72
N MET A 9 -17.77 4.02 12.24
CA MET A 9 -17.82 3.47 10.89
C MET A 9 -18.38 2.06 10.79
N ASN A 10 -19.04 1.51 11.82
CA ASN A 10 -19.44 0.09 11.86
C ASN A 10 -20.15 -0.44 10.59
N GLY A 11 -20.87 0.40 9.82
CA GLY A 11 -21.43 0.02 8.51
C GLY A 11 -20.47 0.13 7.30
N ALA A 12 -19.47 1.01 7.36
CA ALA A 12 -18.53 1.29 6.26
C ALA A 12 -17.26 0.42 6.28
N VAL A 13 -16.89 -0.15 7.43
CA VAL A 13 -15.68 -1.00 7.57
C VAL A 13 -15.75 -2.22 6.65
N TYR A 14 -16.92 -2.85 6.52
CA TYR A 14 -17.10 -4.00 5.62
C TYR A 14 -16.83 -3.61 4.16
N SER A 15 -17.40 -2.49 3.70
CA SER A 15 -17.17 -1.95 2.36
C SER A 15 -15.68 -1.66 2.13
N ILE A 16 -14.98 -1.10 3.11
CA ILE A 16 -13.53 -0.83 3.03
C ILE A 16 -12.71 -2.12 2.98
N ARG A 17 -13.05 -3.14 3.79
CA ARG A 17 -12.40 -4.47 3.73
C ARG A 17 -12.60 -5.12 2.36
N SER A 18 -13.82 -5.01 1.81
CA SER A 18 -14.15 -5.55 0.50
C SER A 18 -13.30 -4.89 -0.60
N ILE A 19 -13.17 -3.57 -0.59
CA ILE A 19 -12.31 -2.80 -1.52
C ILE A 19 -10.86 -3.20 -1.43
N GLN A 20 -10.33 -3.29 -0.22
CA GLN A 20 -8.92 -3.60 0.01
C GLN A 20 -8.59 -5.00 -0.52
N SER A 21 -9.55 -5.93 -0.42
CA SER A 21 -9.37 -7.33 -0.87
C SER A 21 -9.58 -7.48 -2.39
N SER A 22 -10.61 -6.83 -2.95
CA SER A 22 -11.04 -7.02 -4.35
C SER A 22 -10.51 -5.96 -5.32
N LYS A 23 -9.88 -4.88 -4.81
CA LYS A 23 -9.41 -3.69 -5.55
C LYS A 23 -10.53 -2.94 -6.31
N LYS A 24 -11.80 -3.24 -6.04
CA LYS A 24 -12.99 -2.68 -6.70
C LYS A 24 -14.11 -2.44 -5.68
N ILE A 25 -14.91 -1.40 -5.88
CA ILE A 25 -16.22 -1.26 -5.20
C ILE A 25 -17.29 -1.52 -6.24
N THR A 26 -18.22 -2.43 -5.96
CA THR A 26 -19.50 -2.46 -6.68
C THR A 26 -20.54 -1.82 -5.77
N ILE A 27 -21.08 -0.67 -6.18
CA ILE A 27 -22.23 -0.04 -5.51
C ILE A 27 -23.46 -0.36 -6.35
N ALA A 28 -24.41 -1.09 -5.79
CA ALA A 28 -25.73 -1.26 -6.36
C ALA A 28 -26.59 -0.05 -5.99
N TYR A 29 -27.07 0.71 -6.98
CA TYR A 29 -28.05 1.77 -6.77
C TYR A 29 -29.36 1.42 -7.46
N THR A 30 -30.47 1.64 -6.76
CA THR A 30 -31.81 1.49 -7.34
C THR A 30 -32.20 2.82 -7.96
N GLY A 31 -32.05 2.93 -9.28
CA GLY A 31 -32.50 4.07 -10.06
C GLY A 31 -33.89 3.83 -10.63
N LYS A 32 -34.70 4.89 -10.70
CA LYS A 32 -35.94 4.86 -11.46
C LYS A 32 -35.60 5.04 -12.94
N ASP A 33 -35.94 4.07 -13.78
CA ASP A 33 -35.71 4.15 -15.22
C ASP A 33 -36.56 5.32 -15.77
N PRO A 34 -35.96 6.39 -16.35
CA PRO A 34 -36.70 7.58 -16.76
C PRO A 34 -37.71 7.32 -17.89
N VAL A 35 -37.63 6.17 -18.56
CA VAL A 35 -38.53 5.77 -19.65
C VAL A 35 -39.65 4.86 -19.14
N THR A 36 -39.37 3.91 -18.24
CA THR A 36 -40.34 2.89 -17.82
C THR A 36 -40.90 3.10 -16.40
N GLY A 37 -40.28 3.95 -15.58
CA GLY A 37 -40.71 4.22 -14.21
C GLY A 37 -40.45 3.08 -13.22
N GLU A 38 -39.93 1.94 -13.68
CA GLU A 38 -39.59 0.79 -12.86
C GLU A 38 -38.29 1.02 -12.08
N LEU A 39 -38.22 0.45 -10.89
CA LEU A 39 -37.02 0.42 -10.07
C LEU A 39 -36.05 -0.61 -10.66
N LYS A 40 -35.00 -0.14 -11.33
CA LYS A 40 -33.90 -1.00 -11.80
C LYS A 40 -32.70 -0.83 -10.89
N THR A 41 -32.19 -1.96 -10.39
CA THR A 41 -30.89 -2.02 -9.73
C THR A 41 -29.81 -1.96 -10.80
N GLN A 42 -28.99 -0.91 -10.78
CA GLN A 42 -27.80 -0.80 -11.60
C GLN A 42 -26.56 -0.95 -10.71
N ASP A 43 -25.67 -1.85 -11.10
CA ASP A 43 -24.39 -2.07 -10.46
C ASP A 43 -23.34 -1.18 -11.12
N ASN A 44 -22.75 -0.25 -10.36
CA ASN A 44 -21.62 0.54 -10.82
C ASN A 44 -20.34 0.07 -10.12
N THR A 45 -19.41 -0.50 -10.90
CA THR A 45 -18.12 -0.96 -10.40
C THR A 45 -17.06 0.12 -10.60
N VAL A 46 -16.55 0.67 -9.51
CA VAL A 46 -15.43 1.61 -9.52
C VAL A 46 -14.14 0.85 -9.21
N GLU A 47 -13.23 0.80 -10.19
CA GLU A 47 -11.87 0.30 -10.00
C GLU A 47 -10.95 1.45 -9.59
N GLY A 48 -10.25 1.32 -8.47
CA GLY A 48 -9.34 2.36 -8.04
C GLY A 48 -8.30 1.85 -7.04
N PRO A 49 -7.02 2.24 -7.18
CA PRO A 49 -6.04 2.05 -6.11
C PRO A 49 -6.40 2.99 -4.95
N LEU A 50 -7.25 2.52 -4.04
CA LEU A 50 -7.64 3.28 -2.86
C LEU A 50 -6.58 3.12 -1.78
N MET A 51 -5.90 4.22 -1.47
CA MET A 51 -5.03 4.30 -0.29
C MET A 51 -5.85 4.89 0.87
N VAL A 52 -6.08 4.06 1.88
CA VAL A 52 -6.92 4.36 3.05
C VAL A 52 -6.04 4.56 4.27
N PHE A 53 -6.18 5.72 4.91
CA PHE A 53 -5.70 5.95 6.26
C PHE A 53 -6.90 5.94 7.22
N ILE A 54 -6.76 5.19 8.31
CA ILE A 54 -7.75 5.13 9.39
C ILE A 54 -7.04 5.49 10.67
N THR A 55 -7.60 6.41 11.43
CA THR A 55 -7.20 6.69 12.81
C THR A 55 -8.14 5.97 13.77
N THR A 56 -7.58 5.35 14.80
CA THR A 56 -8.35 4.68 15.85
C THR A 56 -7.68 4.91 17.19
N THR A 57 -8.49 5.07 18.23
CA THR A 57 -8.08 5.10 19.63
C THR A 57 -8.06 3.70 20.24
N GLN A 58 -8.63 2.69 19.56
CA GLN A 58 -8.64 1.32 20.04
C GLN A 58 -7.24 0.69 19.98
N VAL A 59 -6.79 0.22 21.14
CA VAL A 59 -5.49 -0.46 21.29
C VAL A 59 -5.54 -1.89 20.72
N ASP A 60 -6.68 -2.56 20.84
CA ASP A 60 -6.91 -3.91 20.32
C ASP A 60 -7.80 -3.89 19.09
N ILE A 61 -7.27 -4.43 18.00
CA ILE A 61 -7.92 -4.49 16.70
C ILE A 61 -8.14 -5.95 16.34
N ASP A 62 -9.31 -6.26 15.79
CA ASP A 62 -9.66 -7.61 15.40
C ASP A 62 -8.66 -8.18 14.37
N GLY A 63 -8.46 -9.51 14.42
CA GLY A 63 -7.45 -10.18 13.61
C GLY A 63 -7.67 -10.05 12.10
N GLU A 64 -8.89 -9.83 11.66
CA GLU A 64 -9.25 -9.69 10.26
C GLU A 64 -8.78 -8.33 9.73
N THR A 65 -9.09 -7.23 10.43
CA THR A 65 -8.54 -5.89 10.13
C THR A 65 -7.02 -5.91 10.22
N ALA A 66 -6.50 -6.56 11.25
CA ALA A 66 -5.06 -6.66 11.45
C ALA A 66 -4.33 -7.46 10.38
N SER A 67 -5.01 -8.22 9.53
CA SER A 67 -4.37 -8.88 8.39
C SER A 67 -4.27 -7.98 7.15
N ARG A 68 -5.05 -6.89 7.09
CA ARG A 68 -5.20 -6.03 5.89
C ARG A 68 -4.50 -4.68 5.99
N PHE A 69 -4.32 -4.16 7.20
CA PHE A 69 -3.73 -2.83 7.43
C PHE A 69 -2.33 -2.90 8.03
N VAL A 70 -1.48 -1.94 7.67
CA VAL A 70 -0.24 -1.64 8.40
C VAL A 70 -0.61 -0.66 9.51
N PHE A 71 -0.24 -0.98 10.75
CA PHE A 71 -0.51 -0.11 11.89
C PHE A 71 0.70 0.73 12.21
N ILE A 72 0.45 2.01 12.48
CA ILE A 72 1.43 2.96 12.96
C ILE A 72 0.90 3.46 14.30
N SER A 73 1.66 3.21 15.36
CA SER A 73 1.36 3.74 16.70
C SER A 73 1.96 5.14 16.84
N ILE A 74 1.32 5.96 17.66
CA ILE A 74 1.83 7.29 18.01
C ILE A 74 2.97 7.11 19.01
N ASP A 75 4.05 7.87 18.82
CA ASP A 75 5.12 7.99 19.80
C ASP A 75 4.76 9.11 20.78
N GLU A 76 4.41 8.74 22.01
CA GLU A 76 4.01 9.64 23.09
C GLU A 76 5.18 10.13 23.95
N SER A 77 6.43 9.89 23.51
CA SER A 77 7.60 10.37 24.24
C SER A 77 7.64 11.89 24.35
N GLU A 78 8.25 12.37 25.44
CA GLU A 78 8.44 13.82 25.67
C GLU A 78 9.27 14.46 24.54
N GLU A 79 10.29 13.75 24.04
CA GLU A 79 11.14 14.22 22.94
C GLU A 79 10.32 14.43 21.65
N MET A 80 9.46 13.47 21.30
CA MET A 80 8.57 13.60 20.14
C MET A 80 7.56 14.72 20.33
N THR A 81 6.98 14.83 21.52
CA THR A 81 6.06 15.94 21.85
C THR A 81 6.74 17.31 21.68
N LYS A 82 7.97 17.48 22.18
CA LYS A 82 8.75 18.72 21.99
C LYS A 82 9.02 19.04 20.51
N LYS A 83 9.32 18.02 19.69
CA LYS A 83 9.50 18.18 18.23
C LYS A 83 8.21 18.63 17.55
N ILE A 84 7.07 18.03 17.90
CA ILE A 84 5.75 18.40 17.39
C ILE A 84 5.43 19.86 17.73
N LEU A 85 5.56 20.25 19.00
CA LEU A 85 5.30 21.63 19.45
C LEU A 85 6.20 22.65 18.74
N THR A 86 7.46 22.30 18.51
CA THR A 86 8.39 23.15 17.74
C THR A 86 7.94 23.31 16.30
N LYS A 87 7.51 22.23 15.63
CA LYS A 87 6.98 22.30 14.27
C LYS A 87 5.69 23.10 14.18
N GLN A 88 4.80 22.98 15.17
CA GLN A 88 3.59 23.78 15.25
C GLN A 88 3.91 25.28 15.36
N ARG A 89 4.83 25.67 16.25
CA ARG A 89 5.31 27.07 16.34
C ARG A 89 5.93 27.55 15.03
N GLN A 90 6.81 26.76 14.41
CA GLN A 90 7.41 27.08 13.11
C GLN A 90 6.36 27.29 12.02
N SER A 91 5.26 26.54 12.04
CA SER A 91 4.21 26.69 11.03
C SER A 91 3.47 28.03 11.10
N GLN A 92 3.52 28.71 12.26
CA GLN A 92 2.90 30.02 12.48
C GLN A 92 3.83 31.19 12.13
N THR A 93 5.07 30.92 11.70
CA THR A 93 5.99 31.97 11.24
C THR A 93 5.78 32.28 9.76
N MET A 94 6.22 33.46 9.32
CA MET A 94 6.21 33.83 7.90
C MET A 94 6.93 32.79 7.03
N GLU A 95 8.09 32.30 7.49
CA GLU A 95 8.83 31.25 6.80
C GLU A 95 8.05 29.93 6.73
N GLY A 96 7.36 29.56 7.81
CA GLY A 96 6.46 28.41 7.85
C GLY A 96 5.34 28.50 6.82
N MET A 97 4.71 29.67 6.67
CA MET A 97 3.68 29.91 5.66
C MET A 97 4.24 29.80 4.24
N ILE A 98 5.41 30.38 3.96
CA ILE A 98 6.09 30.26 2.67
C ILE A 98 6.39 28.79 2.36
N ASN A 99 6.86 28.02 3.34
CA ASN A 99 7.13 26.59 3.18
C ASN A 99 5.85 25.79 2.89
N LYS A 100 4.73 26.15 3.52
CA LYS A 100 3.41 25.54 3.23
C LYS A 100 2.97 25.79 1.79
N LEU A 101 3.20 26.98 1.25
CA LEU A 101 2.92 27.28 -0.16
C LEU A 101 3.82 26.46 -1.11
N LYS A 102 5.10 26.26 -0.75
CA LYS A 102 6.04 25.42 -1.52
C LYS A 102 5.70 23.93 -1.46
N ALA A 103 5.01 23.46 -0.42
CA ALA A 103 4.66 22.05 -0.25
C ALA A 103 3.88 21.48 -1.46
N GLY A 104 3.02 22.30 -2.09
CA GLY A 104 2.30 21.89 -3.29
C GLY A 104 3.21 21.50 -4.45
N GLN A 105 4.35 22.20 -4.63
CA GLN A 105 5.33 21.86 -5.67
C GLN A 105 6.05 20.54 -5.34
N ILE A 106 6.37 20.31 -4.07
CA ILE A 106 6.98 19.07 -3.59
C ILE A 106 6.01 17.89 -3.83
N ILE A 107 4.73 18.04 -3.48
CA ILE A 107 3.70 17.03 -3.73
C ILE A 107 3.59 16.72 -5.23
N LYS A 108 3.51 17.75 -6.09
CA LYS A 108 3.48 17.56 -7.55
C LYS A 108 4.72 16.82 -8.06
N LYS A 109 5.91 17.13 -7.52
CA LYS A 109 7.15 16.42 -7.85
C LYS A 109 7.06 14.93 -7.51
N HIS A 110 6.57 14.58 -6.32
CA HIS A 110 6.37 13.18 -5.93
C HIS A 110 5.31 12.47 -6.78
N GLN A 111 4.20 13.13 -7.09
CA GLN A 111 3.17 12.58 -7.99
C GLN A 111 3.73 12.28 -9.37
N ASN A 112 4.52 13.18 -9.94
CA ASN A 112 5.17 12.98 -11.23
C ASN A 112 6.23 11.88 -11.17
N ALA A 113 7.02 11.80 -10.09
CA ALA A 113 7.98 10.72 -9.90
C ALA A 113 7.28 9.34 -9.86
N ASN A 114 6.13 9.22 -9.19
CA ASN A 114 5.35 7.99 -9.15
C ASN A 114 4.84 7.56 -10.54
N ARG A 115 4.47 8.51 -11.40
CA ARG A 115 4.04 8.23 -12.79
C ARG A 115 5.17 7.70 -13.68
N LEU A 116 6.42 7.99 -13.34
CA LEU A 116 7.58 7.52 -14.08
C LEU A 116 8.03 6.11 -13.67
N LEU A 117 7.43 5.52 -12.63
CA LEU A 117 7.79 4.17 -12.20
C LEU A 117 7.48 3.14 -13.29
N LYS A 118 8.45 2.29 -13.62
CA LYS A 118 8.25 1.19 -14.57
C LYS A 118 7.69 -0.02 -13.84
N PRO A 119 6.80 -0.81 -14.49
CA PRO A 119 6.23 -2.02 -13.92
C PRO A 119 7.28 -3.15 -13.90
N LEU A 120 8.21 -3.07 -12.95
CA LEU A 120 9.27 -4.04 -12.73
C LEU A 120 8.92 -4.97 -11.57
N CYS A 121 9.39 -6.21 -11.65
CA CYS A 121 9.30 -7.13 -10.52
C CYS A 121 10.50 -6.94 -9.58
N VAL A 122 10.26 -6.99 -8.27
CA VAL A 122 11.29 -6.75 -7.24
C VAL A 122 11.58 -8.04 -6.51
N PHE A 123 12.86 -8.37 -6.35
CA PHE A 123 13.31 -9.51 -5.56
C PHE A 123 14.32 -9.05 -4.51
N ASN A 124 14.14 -9.53 -3.28
CA ASN A 124 15.07 -9.28 -2.20
C ASN A 124 16.00 -10.48 -2.03
N HIS A 125 17.29 -10.33 -2.38
CA HIS A 125 18.29 -11.42 -2.24
C HIS A 125 18.60 -11.81 -0.79
N TYR A 126 18.22 -10.97 0.17
CA TYR A 126 18.43 -11.24 1.59
C TYR A 126 17.17 -11.75 2.28
N ALA A 127 16.13 -12.15 1.53
CA ALA A 127 14.87 -12.59 2.11
C ALA A 127 15.07 -13.68 3.18
N ASP A 128 15.97 -14.63 2.93
CA ASP A 128 16.26 -15.74 3.86
C ASP A 128 17.01 -15.31 5.12
N LEU A 129 17.64 -14.13 5.13
CA LEU A 129 18.32 -13.57 6.30
C LEU A 129 17.38 -12.75 7.19
N LEU A 130 16.20 -12.39 6.68
CA LEU A 130 15.24 -11.57 7.41
C LEU A 130 14.49 -12.42 8.43
N THR A 131 14.83 -12.24 9.70
CA THR A 131 14.13 -12.88 10.81
C THR A 131 13.02 -11.99 11.35
N PHE A 132 11.94 -12.61 11.79
CA PHE A 132 10.83 -11.94 12.45
C PHE A 132 10.39 -12.79 13.64
N THR A 133 9.90 -12.16 14.70
CA THR A 133 9.46 -12.91 15.88
C THR A 133 8.38 -13.93 15.50
N SER A 134 8.54 -15.19 15.91
CA SER A 134 7.60 -16.28 15.64
C SER A 134 6.59 -16.49 16.77
N LYS A 135 6.61 -15.61 17.79
CA LYS A 135 5.94 -15.82 19.07
C LYS A 135 4.43 -15.52 19.08
N SER A 136 3.87 -14.96 18.00
CA SER A 136 2.44 -14.58 17.99
C SER A 136 1.80 -14.68 16.61
N LEU A 137 0.48 -14.88 16.60
CA LEU A 137 -0.34 -14.80 15.38
C LEU A 137 -0.27 -13.42 14.71
N ARG A 138 -0.14 -12.36 15.52
CA ARG A 138 0.11 -11.00 15.03
C ARG A 138 1.41 -10.93 14.24
N ALA A 139 2.48 -11.54 14.77
CA ALA A 139 3.76 -11.53 14.10
C ALA A 139 3.76 -12.28 12.76
N ARG A 140 3.01 -13.39 12.66
CA ARG A 140 2.79 -14.09 11.38
C ARG A 140 2.12 -13.19 10.33
N ARG A 141 1.11 -12.41 10.73
CA ARG A 141 0.40 -11.45 9.84
C ARG A 141 1.31 -10.29 9.43
N ASP A 142 2.08 -9.74 10.37
CA ASP A 142 2.94 -8.60 10.14
C ASP A 142 4.20 -8.95 9.33
N HIS A 143 4.69 -10.18 9.41
CA HIS A 143 5.84 -10.64 8.64
C HIS A 143 5.64 -10.45 7.12
N THR A 144 4.47 -10.80 6.59
CA THR A 144 4.18 -10.60 5.16
C THR A 144 4.16 -9.11 4.79
N LYS A 145 3.61 -8.26 5.67
CA LYS A 145 3.60 -6.80 5.46
C LYS A 145 4.99 -6.21 5.50
N TYR A 146 5.83 -6.68 6.42
CA TYR A 146 7.23 -6.29 6.53
C TYR A 146 8.01 -6.59 5.24
N LEU A 147 7.88 -7.80 4.70
CA LEU A 147 8.49 -8.15 3.41
C LEU A 147 7.97 -7.28 2.25
N ASN A 148 6.64 -7.09 2.19
CA ASN A 148 6.03 -6.24 1.16
C ASN A 148 6.46 -4.77 1.25
N LEU A 149 6.68 -4.25 2.45
CA LEU A 149 7.19 -2.89 2.66
C LEU A 149 8.60 -2.75 2.08
N ILE A 150 9.48 -3.73 2.33
CA ILE A 150 10.83 -3.77 1.74
C ILE A 150 10.75 -3.76 0.22
N LEU A 151 9.89 -4.59 -0.37
CA LEU A 151 9.68 -4.65 -1.81
C LEU A 151 9.14 -3.33 -2.38
N ALA A 152 8.18 -2.70 -1.69
CA ALA A 152 7.61 -1.41 -2.09
C ALA A 152 8.65 -0.29 -2.07
N ILE A 153 9.51 -0.24 -1.04
CA ILE A 153 10.62 0.72 -0.97
C ILE A 153 11.61 0.46 -2.11
N ALA A 154 11.99 -0.80 -2.35
CA ALA A 154 12.89 -1.15 -3.44
C ALA A 154 12.29 -0.81 -4.82
N TYR A 155 10.97 -0.97 -5.00
CA TYR A 155 10.24 -0.56 -6.20
C TYR A 155 10.24 0.97 -6.40
N LEU A 156 10.01 1.73 -5.32
CA LEU A 156 10.01 3.19 -5.35
C LEU A 156 11.39 3.73 -5.77
N PHE A 157 12.45 3.11 -5.27
CA PHE A 157 13.83 3.46 -5.59
C PHE A 157 14.40 2.68 -6.79
N GLN A 158 13.55 2.21 -7.71
CA GLN A 158 13.98 1.37 -8.84
C GLN A 158 15.07 1.99 -9.72
N TYR A 159 15.05 3.32 -9.89
CA TYR A 159 16.04 4.04 -10.71
C TYR A 159 17.41 4.16 -10.04
N GLN A 160 17.49 3.90 -8.73
CA GLN A 160 18.73 3.87 -7.96
C GLN A 160 19.31 2.46 -7.84
N ARG A 161 18.65 1.44 -8.44
CA ARG A 161 19.03 0.03 -8.31
C ARG A 161 19.37 -0.58 -9.65
N LYS A 162 20.24 -1.59 -9.64
CA LYS A 162 20.59 -2.36 -10.85
C LYS A 162 19.41 -3.22 -11.27
N SER A 163 19.00 -3.10 -12.54
CA SER A 163 18.00 -3.99 -13.12
C SER A 163 18.68 -5.11 -13.91
N ARG A 164 18.13 -6.32 -13.83
CA ARG A 164 18.57 -7.50 -14.58
C ARG A 164 17.42 -8.01 -15.41
N THR A 165 17.72 -8.43 -16.63
CA THR A 165 16.73 -9.07 -17.50
C THR A 165 16.96 -10.57 -17.42
N ILE A 166 15.96 -11.35 -17.02
CA ILE A 166 16.07 -12.81 -17.00
C ILE A 166 15.17 -13.34 -18.12
N ALA A 167 15.75 -14.13 -19.02
CA ALA A 167 14.99 -14.86 -20.01
C ALA A 167 14.28 -16.03 -19.32
N ALA A 168 12.95 -16.07 -19.39
CA ALA A 168 12.20 -17.24 -18.94
C ALA A 168 12.49 -18.39 -19.91
N LYS A 169 13.25 -19.41 -19.47
CA LYS A 169 13.42 -20.64 -20.25
C LYS A 169 12.06 -21.37 -20.26
N PRO A 170 11.53 -21.78 -21.42
CA PRO A 170 10.28 -22.55 -21.45
C PRO A 170 10.46 -23.87 -20.70
N LEU A 171 9.49 -24.20 -19.83
CA LEU A 171 9.37 -25.52 -19.18
C LEU A 171 9.03 -26.58 -20.24
N ASN A 172 10.04 -27.03 -20.99
CA ASN A 172 10.01 -28.36 -21.62
C ASN A 172 11.46 -28.87 -21.69
N THR A 173 11.98 -29.27 -20.55
CA THR A 173 13.08 -30.24 -20.49
C THR A 173 12.93 -30.98 -19.17
N SER A 174 12.71 -32.29 -19.26
CA SER A 174 12.43 -33.19 -18.15
C SER A 174 13.51 -33.11 -17.06
N ALA A 175 13.17 -32.53 -15.90
CA ALA A 175 13.74 -32.85 -14.59
C ALA A 175 13.00 -32.12 -13.46
N SER A 176 12.32 -32.91 -12.62
CA SER A 176 11.99 -32.70 -11.19
C SER A 176 11.43 -31.34 -10.72
N LEU A 177 10.12 -31.36 -10.41
CA LEU A 177 9.42 -30.78 -9.24
C LEU A 177 9.81 -29.36 -8.80
N TRP A 178 8.99 -28.36 -9.18
CA TRP A 178 8.30 -27.34 -8.34
C TRP A 178 7.48 -26.47 -9.31
N THR A 179 6.15 -26.61 -9.30
CA THR A 179 5.23 -25.95 -10.24
C THR A 179 4.72 -24.63 -9.66
N ILE A 180 5.00 -23.50 -10.31
CA ILE A 180 4.22 -22.26 -10.15
C ILE A 180 3.49 -21.98 -11.47
N SER A 181 2.16 -21.88 -11.35
CA SER A 181 1.17 -21.65 -12.40
C SER A 181 1.43 -20.38 -13.22
N LYS A 182 1.26 -20.45 -14.54
CA LYS A 182 1.52 -19.39 -15.54
C LYS A 182 0.44 -18.29 -15.57
N ARG A 183 0.87 -17.01 -15.54
CA ARG A 183 0.64 -15.87 -16.49
C ARG A 183 0.81 -14.51 -15.76
N PRO A 184 1.37 -13.43 -16.36
CA PRO A 184 1.21 -12.96 -17.76
C PRO A 184 2.55 -12.76 -18.51
N THR A 185 2.91 -13.65 -19.44
CA THR A 185 2.92 -13.47 -20.92
C THR A 185 4.12 -12.74 -21.53
N GLU A 186 5.15 -13.54 -21.85
CA GLU A 186 5.92 -13.59 -23.12
C GLU A 186 6.90 -12.46 -23.52
N LEU A 187 7.43 -11.71 -22.55
CA LEU A 187 8.65 -10.92 -22.74
C LEU A 187 9.65 -11.22 -21.61
N PRO A 188 10.97 -11.05 -21.84
CA PRO A 188 11.94 -11.24 -20.77
C PRO A 188 11.63 -10.27 -19.62
N MET A 189 11.31 -10.81 -18.45
CA MET A 189 10.98 -10.00 -17.28
C MET A 189 12.23 -9.28 -16.78
N LYS A 190 12.07 -7.98 -16.50
CA LYS A 190 13.10 -7.17 -15.86
C LYS A 190 12.87 -7.15 -14.36
N PHE A 191 13.92 -7.45 -13.64
CA PHE A 191 13.96 -7.62 -12.20
C PHE A 191 14.85 -6.55 -11.57
N LEU A 192 14.39 -5.98 -10.46
CA LEU A 192 15.21 -5.11 -9.63
C LEU A 192 15.95 -5.95 -8.60
N ALA A 193 17.27 -5.89 -8.70
CA ALA A 193 18.23 -6.64 -7.90
C ALA A 193 19.04 -5.62 -7.09
N GLY A 194 18.79 -5.51 -5.79
CA GLY A 194 19.42 -4.47 -4.98
C GLY A 194 20.13 -4.99 -3.73
N PRO A 195 21.47 -4.89 -3.63
CA PRO A 195 22.12 -4.80 -2.33
C PRO A 195 21.80 -3.45 -1.71
N TRP A 196 21.48 -3.42 -0.42
CA TRP A 196 21.49 -2.17 0.33
C TRP A 196 22.97 -1.85 0.55
N THR A 197 23.51 -0.91 -0.21
CA THR A 197 24.85 -0.39 0.09
C THR A 197 24.76 0.25 1.47
N SER A 198 25.61 -0.24 2.37
CA SER A 198 25.87 0.24 3.73
C SER A 198 26.08 1.74 3.78
#